data_AF-A0A968JSP0-F1
#
_entry.id   AF-A0A968JSP0-F1
#
_cell.length_a   1.000
_cell.length_b   1.000
_cell.length_c   1.000
_cell.angle_alpha   90.00
_cell.angle_beta   90.00
_cell.angle_gamma   90.00
#
_symmetry.space_group_name_H-M   'P 1'
#
loop_
_entity.id
_entity.type
_entity.pdbx_description
1 polymer ?
#
loop_
_entity_poly.entity_id
_entity_poly.type
_entity_poly.pdbx_seq_one_letter_code
_entity_poly.pdbx_strand_id
1 'polypeptide(L)'
;MTRVWGASILKAGLRLWDDSISPVAVIKIAQHNLFRPTSAIHETGHQIAYMLNWNKELASAFRQELSPFSSVAAEEFQGWASEIAADAFAFVHTGYASIIALHDVVGGDPYQVVRYNLGDPHPVSYIRLLLGIEMCRQFFGYGPWEALESSWKKYYQVPPEGSHDASVIKACIPLLSKATEILLKRRFRAFGNRALIELIHPKRVRPEELYRLEQVAGDALYTNQGWVWKECIRLMALGGLKVADAKPVEISKIYKQQEDWMLRLGENTQII
;
A
#
# COMPACT_ATOMS: atom_id res chain seq x y z
N MET A 1 -17.46 -9.22 -14.50
CA MET A 1 -17.48 -7.84 -13.97
C MET A 1 -16.74 -7.83 -12.65
N THR A 2 -15.48 -7.42 -12.65
CA THR A 2 -14.68 -7.22 -11.43
C THR A 2 -15.30 -6.06 -10.65
N ARG A 3 -15.86 -6.35 -9.47
CA ARG A 3 -16.27 -5.32 -8.52
C ARG A 3 -15.00 -4.61 -8.04
N VAL A 4 -14.80 -3.37 -8.48
CA VAL A 4 -13.76 -2.49 -7.92
C VAL A 4 -14.30 -1.98 -6.58
N TRP A 5 -13.85 -2.59 -5.48
CA TRP A 5 -14.23 -2.19 -4.13
C TRP A 5 -13.41 -0.99 -3.61
N GLY A 6 -12.44 -0.52 -4.39
CA GLY A 6 -11.40 0.47 -4.03
C GLY A 6 -11.30 1.66 -5.01
N ALA A 7 -10.05 2.02 -5.33
CA ALA A 7 -9.71 2.90 -6.44
C ALA A 7 -9.36 2.06 -7.68
N SER A 8 -9.34 2.68 -8.86
CA SER A 8 -8.80 2.06 -10.07
C SER A 8 -8.33 3.09 -11.08
N ILE A 9 -7.26 2.78 -11.81
CA ILE A 9 -6.86 3.54 -12.99
C ILE A 9 -7.94 3.42 -14.07
N LEU A 10 -8.57 4.54 -14.43
CA LEU A 10 -9.50 4.63 -15.56
C LEU A 10 -8.78 4.78 -16.90
N LYS A 11 -7.70 5.57 -16.90
CA LYS A 11 -6.94 5.89 -18.11
C LYS A 11 -5.53 6.25 -17.74
N ALA A 12 -4.57 5.72 -18.49
CA ALA A 12 -3.16 6.06 -18.39
C ALA A 12 -2.53 5.95 -19.78
N GLY A 13 -1.30 6.45 -19.93
CA GLY A 13 -0.54 6.29 -21.17
C GLY A 13 -1.13 7.03 -22.37
N LEU A 14 -1.79 8.16 -22.13
CA LEU A 14 -2.37 8.99 -23.19
C LEU A 14 -1.28 9.52 -24.10
N ARG A 15 -1.34 9.20 -25.40
CA ARG A 15 -0.44 9.82 -26.38
C ARG A 15 -0.80 11.30 -26.53
N LEU A 16 0.21 12.15 -26.36
CA LEU A 16 0.11 13.60 -26.51
C LEU A 16 0.37 14.01 -27.96
N TRP A 17 0.17 15.29 -28.25
CA TRP A 17 0.28 15.86 -29.60
C TRP A 17 1.71 15.77 -30.18
N ASP A 18 2.71 15.59 -29.33
CA ASP A 18 4.12 15.42 -29.66
C ASP A 18 4.56 13.95 -29.69
N ASP A 19 3.62 13.01 -29.80
CA ASP A 19 3.80 11.55 -29.72
C ASP A 19 4.35 11.01 -28.39
N SER A 20 4.61 11.89 -27.41
CA SER A 20 5.01 11.48 -26.07
C SER A 20 3.85 10.81 -25.33
N ILE A 21 4.16 10.02 -24.31
CA ILE A 21 3.17 9.39 -23.46
C ILE A 21 2.99 10.24 -22.21
N SER A 22 1.75 10.68 -21.97
CA SER A 22 1.38 11.38 -20.74
C SER A 22 1.72 10.51 -19.52
N PRO A 23 2.52 11.02 -18.57
CA PRO A 23 2.82 10.32 -17.33
C PRO A 23 1.64 10.35 -16.34
N VAL A 24 0.56 11.06 -16.68
CA VAL A 24 -0.58 11.30 -15.80
C VAL A 24 -1.65 10.23 -16.04
N ALA A 25 -2.05 9.57 -14.96
CA ALA A 25 -3.20 8.68 -14.95
C ALA A 25 -4.42 9.36 -14.32
N VAL A 26 -5.59 8.99 -14.82
CA VAL A 26 -6.88 9.30 -14.19
C VAL A 26 -7.26 8.12 -13.31
N ILE A 27 -7.40 8.37 -12.02
CA ILE A 27 -7.79 7.37 -11.02
C ILE A 27 -9.24 7.64 -10.61
N LYS A 28 -10.09 6.62 -10.66
CA LYS A 28 -11.44 6.63 -10.10
C LYS A 28 -11.39 6.13 -8.67
N ILE A 29 -12.07 6.85 -7.78
CA ILE A 29 -12.30 6.42 -6.41
C ILE A 29 -13.81 6.29 -6.22
N ALA A 30 -14.26 5.15 -5.69
CA ALA A 30 -15.67 4.99 -5.34
C ALA A 30 -16.05 5.95 -4.20
N GLN A 31 -17.26 6.51 -4.22
CA GLN A 31 -17.68 7.54 -3.28
C GLN A 31 -17.55 7.11 -1.81
N HIS A 32 -17.84 5.84 -1.50
CA HIS A 32 -17.71 5.29 -0.14
C HIS A 32 -16.25 5.17 0.34
N ASN A 33 -15.27 5.31 -0.56
CA ASN A 33 -13.83 5.31 -0.28
C ASN A 33 -13.19 6.70 -0.36
N LEU A 34 -13.98 7.77 -0.55
CA LEU A 34 -13.44 9.12 -0.71
C LEU A 34 -12.52 9.52 0.47
N PHE A 35 -12.85 9.06 1.68
CA PHE A 35 -12.07 9.33 2.90
C PHE A 35 -11.07 8.22 3.25
N ARG A 36 -10.87 7.26 2.34
CA ARG A 36 -9.82 6.21 2.40
C ARG A 36 -8.82 6.36 1.24
N PRO A 37 -8.16 7.52 1.12
CA PRO A 37 -7.41 7.92 -0.08
C PRO A 37 -6.04 7.23 -0.24
N THR A 38 -5.58 6.42 0.73
CA THR A 38 -4.34 5.63 0.57
C THR A 38 -4.42 4.68 -0.63
N SER A 39 -5.64 4.28 -1.02
CA SER A 39 -5.92 3.56 -2.26
C SER A 39 -5.49 4.33 -3.53
N ALA A 40 -5.61 5.66 -3.55
CA ALA A 40 -5.12 6.47 -4.66
C ALA A 40 -3.59 6.40 -4.80
N ILE A 41 -2.87 6.28 -3.68
CA ILE A 41 -1.41 6.10 -3.67
C ILE A 41 -1.03 4.71 -4.17
N HIS A 42 -1.81 3.68 -3.86
CA HIS A 42 -1.64 2.34 -4.44
C HIS A 42 -1.78 2.37 -5.97
N GLU A 43 -2.85 2.98 -6.50
CA GLU A 43 -3.04 3.12 -7.95
C GLU A 43 -1.92 3.95 -8.62
N THR A 44 -1.42 4.97 -7.92
CA THR A 44 -0.24 5.73 -8.37
C THR A 44 1.00 4.83 -8.39
N GLY A 45 1.14 3.94 -7.42
CA GLY A 45 2.20 2.95 -7.35
C GLY A 45 2.23 2.02 -8.57
N HIS A 46 1.07 1.56 -9.06
CA HIS A 46 1.01 0.82 -10.32
C HIS A 46 1.58 1.60 -11.50
N GLN A 47 1.26 2.89 -11.61
CA GLN A 47 1.76 3.75 -12.68
C GLN A 47 3.27 3.92 -12.61
N ILE A 48 3.79 4.27 -11.43
CA ILE A 48 5.23 4.43 -11.21
C ILE A 48 5.97 3.13 -11.51
N ALA A 49 5.47 2.00 -11.02
CA ALA A 49 6.12 0.72 -11.20
C ALA A 49 6.11 0.25 -12.66
N TYR A 50 5.05 0.57 -13.41
CA TYR A 50 4.98 0.32 -14.84
C TYR A 50 5.93 1.23 -15.64
N MET A 51 5.85 2.55 -15.44
CA MET A 51 6.64 3.53 -16.18
C MET A 51 8.14 3.37 -16.00
N LEU A 52 8.58 3.01 -14.79
CA LEU A 52 9.99 2.78 -14.48
C LEU A 52 10.45 1.35 -14.81
N ASN A 53 9.57 0.51 -15.37
CA ASN A 53 9.81 -0.92 -15.60
C ASN A 53 10.19 -1.70 -14.32
N TRP A 54 9.82 -1.18 -13.14
CA TRP A 54 10.11 -1.80 -11.85
C TRP A 54 9.40 -3.14 -11.69
N ASN A 55 8.18 -3.29 -12.21
CA ASN A 55 7.42 -4.56 -12.15
C ASN A 55 8.26 -5.74 -12.65
N LYS A 56 8.91 -5.60 -13.81
CA LYS A 56 9.73 -6.67 -14.40
C LYS A 56 10.99 -6.94 -13.58
N GLU A 57 11.66 -5.90 -13.11
CA GLU A 57 12.87 -6.07 -12.29
C GLU A 57 12.57 -6.71 -10.93
N LEU A 58 11.46 -6.31 -10.30
CA LEU A 58 11.00 -6.87 -9.03
C LEU A 58 10.60 -8.34 -9.20
N ALA A 59 9.82 -8.67 -10.23
CA ALA A 59 9.44 -10.05 -10.54
C ALA A 59 10.67 -10.95 -10.72
N SER A 60 11.66 -10.48 -11.50
CA SER A 60 12.93 -11.19 -11.70
C SER A 60 13.71 -11.35 -10.39
N ALA A 61 13.72 -10.33 -9.53
CA ALA A 61 14.40 -10.39 -8.24
C ALA A 61 13.75 -11.40 -7.30
N PHE A 62 12.41 -11.41 -7.21
CA PHE A 62 11.68 -12.41 -6.42
C PHE A 62 11.98 -13.82 -6.92
N ARG A 63 11.88 -14.07 -8.22
CA ARG A 63 12.20 -15.39 -8.76
C ARG A 63 13.63 -15.80 -8.42
N GLN A 64 14.61 -14.93 -8.66
CA GLN A 64 16.02 -15.24 -8.45
C GLN A 64 16.35 -15.51 -6.97
N GLU A 65 15.87 -14.67 -6.06
CA GLU A 65 16.29 -14.70 -4.65
C GLU A 65 15.44 -15.63 -3.78
N LEU A 66 14.19 -15.93 -4.17
CA LEU A 66 13.31 -16.81 -3.40
C LEU A 66 13.39 -18.28 -3.87
N SER A 67 13.76 -18.54 -5.13
CA SER A 67 13.85 -19.91 -5.67
C SER A 67 14.71 -20.87 -4.86
N PRO A 68 15.87 -20.46 -4.29
CA PRO A 68 16.68 -21.34 -3.45
C PRO A 68 15.96 -21.83 -2.19
N PHE A 69 14.90 -21.14 -1.75
CA PHE A 69 14.14 -21.49 -0.55
C PHE A 69 12.81 -22.16 -0.86
N SER A 70 12.11 -21.69 -1.92
CA SER A 70 10.87 -22.29 -2.41
C SER A 70 10.58 -21.84 -3.83
N SER A 71 10.55 -22.78 -4.77
CA SER A 71 10.17 -22.51 -6.16
C SER A 71 8.71 -22.05 -6.28
N VAL A 72 7.82 -22.60 -5.44
CA VAL A 72 6.41 -22.21 -5.39
C VAL A 72 6.29 -20.74 -5.01
N ALA A 73 6.86 -20.34 -3.87
CA ALA A 73 6.79 -18.95 -3.44
C ALA A 73 7.46 -18.00 -4.44
N ALA A 74 8.61 -18.40 -5.02
CA ALA A 74 9.31 -17.60 -6.01
C ALA A 74 8.45 -17.31 -7.26
N GLU A 75 7.71 -18.31 -7.75
CA GLU A 75 6.80 -18.13 -8.89
C GLU A 75 5.62 -17.24 -8.53
N GLU A 76 5.01 -17.44 -7.36
CA GLU A 76 3.88 -16.63 -6.93
C GLU A 76 4.27 -15.16 -6.68
N PHE A 77 5.34 -14.90 -5.92
CA PHE A 77 5.82 -13.53 -5.71
C PHE A 77 6.23 -12.84 -7.02
N GLN A 78 6.78 -13.59 -7.99
CA GLN A 78 7.03 -13.07 -9.34
C GLN A 78 5.71 -12.66 -10.02
N GLY A 79 4.69 -13.52 -9.97
CA GLY A 79 3.37 -13.24 -10.54
C GLY A 79 2.66 -12.05 -9.90
N TRP A 80 2.89 -11.83 -8.61
CA TRP A 80 2.27 -10.75 -7.84
C TRP A 80 3.05 -9.43 -7.82
N ALA A 81 4.16 -9.33 -8.57
CA ALA A 81 5.08 -8.20 -8.48
C ALA A 81 4.42 -6.83 -8.71
N SER A 82 3.42 -6.73 -9.60
CA SER A 82 2.75 -5.46 -9.89
C SER A 82 1.89 -4.95 -8.72
N GLU A 83 1.22 -5.85 -8.01
CA GLU A 83 0.42 -5.52 -6.83
C GLU A 83 1.30 -5.23 -5.62
N ILE A 84 2.33 -6.05 -5.42
CA ILE A 84 3.29 -5.86 -4.31
C ILE A 84 4.09 -4.56 -4.47
N ALA A 85 4.46 -4.19 -5.70
CA ALA A 85 5.10 -2.90 -5.98
C ALA A 85 4.19 -1.72 -5.63
N ALA A 86 2.91 -1.79 -5.97
CA ALA A 86 1.92 -0.76 -5.65
C ALA A 86 1.67 -0.65 -4.14
N ASP A 87 1.57 -1.80 -3.44
CA ASP A 87 1.47 -1.84 -1.98
C ASP A 87 2.70 -1.24 -1.30
N ALA A 88 3.91 -1.55 -1.76
CA ALA A 88 5.14 -0.95 -1.25
C ALA A 88 5.19 0.56 -1.47
N PHE A 89 4.76 1.02 -2.64
CA PHE A 89 4.69 2.44 -2.93
C PHE A 89 3.70 3.16 -2.01
N ALA A 90 2.53 2.57 -1.76
CA ALA A 90 1.57 3.08 -0.79
C ALA A 90 2.15 3.09 0.63
N PHE A 91 2.84 2.01 1.03
CA PHE A 91 3.47 1.89 2.34
C PHE A 91 4.55 2.94 2.59
N VAL A 92 5.50 3.15 1.67
CA VAL A 92 6.58 4.14 1.91
C VAL A 92 6.04 5.58 2.03
N HIS A 93 4.88 5.87 1.46
CA HIS A 93 4.21 7.17 1.53
C HIS A 93 3.22 7.31 2.68
N THR A 94 2.59 6.22 3.14
CA THR A 94 1.46 6.32 4.08
C THR A 94 1.57 5.39 5.29
N GLY A 95 2.63 4.59 5.36
CA GLY A 95 2.98 3.77 6.52
C GLY A 95 1.89 2.77 6.88
N TYR A 96 1.57 2.68 8.17
CA TYR A 96 0.57 1.74 8.66
C TYR A 96 -0.85 2.03 8.13
N ALA A 97 -1.14 3.26 7.70
CA ALA A 97 -2.45 3.63 7.18
C ALA A 97 -2.82 2.87 5.88
N SER A 98 -1.85 2.58 5.00
CA SER A 98 -2.13 1.72 3.83
C SER A 98 -2.40 0.27 4.22
N ILE A 99 -1.82 -0.22 5.32
CA ILE A 99 -2.02 -1.60 5.77
C ILE A 99 -3.41 -1.78 6.39
N ILE A 100 -3.88 -0.80 7.17
CA ILE A 100 -5.27 -0.77 7.67
C ILE A 100 -6.26 -0.64 6.51
N ALA A 101 -6.00 0.25 5.54
CA ALA A 101 -6.85 0.36 4.37
C ALA A 101 -6.91 -0.95 3.58
N LEU A 102 -5.76 -1.62 3.41
CA LEU A 102 -5.68 -2.92 2.76
C LEU A 102 -6.48 -3.99 3.51
N HIS A 103 -6.36 -4.05 4.85
CA HIS A 103 -7.13 -4.97 5.69
C HIS A 103 -8.64 -4.88 5.39
N ASP A 104 -9.18 -3.66 5.27
CA ASP A 104 -10.60 -3.44 5.01
C ASP A 104 -11.01 -3.78 3.56
N VAL A 105 -10.07 -3.76 2.61
CA VAL A 105 -10.30 -4.13 1.21
C VAL A 105 -10.28 -5.64 1.02
N VAL A 106 -9.34 -6.33 1.66
CA VAL A 106 -9.09 -7.76 1.43
C VAL A 106 -9.77 -8.66 2.46
N GLY A 107 -10.23 -8.10 3.58
CA GLY A 107 -11.02 -8.79 4.59
C GLY A 107 -12.44 -9.10 4.10
N GLY A 108 -13.03 -10.17 4.62
CA GLY A 108 -14.37 -10.60 4.24
C GLY A 108 -14.65 -12.05 4.58
N ASP A 109 -15.27 -12.76 3.64
CA ASP A 109 -15.56 -14.18 3.78
C ASP A 109 -14.26 -14.98 4.02
N PRO A 110 -14.18 -15.80 5.09
CA PRO A 110 -12.96 -16.53 5.42
C PRO A 110 -12.42 -17.42 4.32
N TYR A 111 -13.31 -18.01 3.50
CA TYR A 111 -12.89 -18.84 2.38
C TYR A 111 -12.22 -18.01 1.29
N GLN A 112 -12.74 -16.82 0.95
CA GLN A 112 -12.07 -15.94 -0.03
C GLN A 112 -10.70 -15.45 0.44
N VAL A 113 -10.51 -15.20 1.74
CA VAL A 113 -9.26 -14.63 2.26
C VAL A 113 -8.06 -15.58 2.11
N VAL A 114 -8.30 -16.88 2.20
CA VAL A 114 -7.26 -17.92 2.09
C VAL A 114 -7.24 -18.61 0.73
N ARG A 115 -8.16 -18.26 -0.17
CA ARG A 115 -8.25 -18.87 -1.49
C ARG A 115 -7.10 -18.42 -2.38
N TYR A 116 -6.47 -19.38 -3.05
CA TYR A 116 -5.52 -19.12 -4.10
C TYR A 116 -6.19 -19.28 -5.48
N ASN A 117 -5.87 -18.35 -6.38
CA ASN A 117 -6.31 -18.40 -7.78
C ASN A 117 -5.07 -18.35 -8.67
N LEU A 118 -4.83 -19.43 -9.42
CA LEU A 118 -3.69 -19.51 -10.31
C LEU A 118 -3.72 -18.39 -11.36
N GLY A 119 -2.60 -17.67 -11.48
CA GLY A 119 -2.44 -16.58 -12.44
C GLY A 119 -3.13 -15.27 -12.05
N ASP A 120 -3.75 -15.21 -10.88
CA ASP A 120 -4.25 -13.95 -10.33
C ASP A 120 -3.07 -13.04 -9.98
N PRO A 121 -3.01 -11.79 -10.49
CA PRO A 121 -1.93 -10.87 -10.13
C PRO A 121 -1.98 -10.44 -8.66
N HIS A 122 -3.10 -10.66 -7.96
CA HIS A 122 -3.21 -10.35 -6.54
C HIS A 122 -2.63 -11.48 -5.69
N PRO A 123 -1.75 -11.16 -4.71
CA PRO A 123 -1.42 -12.13 -3.68
C PRO A 123 -2.67 -12.59 -2.97
N VAL A 124 -2.66 -13.84 -2.49
CA VAL A 124 -3.67 -14.35 -1.57
C VAL A 124 -3.87 -13.32 -0.46
N SER A 125 -5.10 -12.88 -0.20
CA SER A 125 -5.42 -11.80 0.75
C SER A 125 -4.74 -12.01 2.11
N TYR A 126 -4.71 -13.27 2.57
CA TYR A 126 -4.00 -13.66 3.77
C TYR A 126 -2.50 -13.29 3.74
N ILE A 127 -1.80 -13.63 2.67
CA ILE A 127 -0.38 -13.32 2.46
C ILE A 127 -0.17 -11.82 2.26
N ARG A 128 -1.04 -11.16 1.48
CA ARG A 128 -0.94 -9.74 1.15
C ARG A 128 -0.91 -8.87 2.41
N LEU A 129 -1.83 -9.12 3.35
CA LEU A 129 -1.85 -8.37 4.61
C LEU A 129 -0.61 -8.65 5.47
N LEU A 130 -0.22 -9.93 5.59
CA LEU A 130 0.97 -10.30 6.37
C LEU A 130 2.26 -9.70 5.80
N LEU A 131 2.37 -9.56 4.48
CA LEU A 131 3.47 -8.83 3.84
C LEU A 131 3.47 -7.35 4.26
N GLY A 132 2.29 -6.72 4.29
CA GLY A 132 2.12 -5.35 4.79
C GLY A 132 2.53 -5.16 6.26
N ILE A 133 2.17 -6.13 7.10
CA ILE A 133 2.56 -6.16 8.50
C ILE A 133 4.08 -6.33 8.64
N GLU A 134 4.69 -7.21 7.84
CA GLU A 134 6.14 -7.39 7.84
C GLU A 134 6.89 -6.12 7.40
N MET A 135 6.34 -5.35 6.45
CA MET A 135 6.86 -4.01 6.11
C MET A 135 6.85 -3.08 7.33
N CYS A 136 5.78 -3.05 8.11
CA CYS A 136 5.71 -2.26 9.35
C CYS A 136 6.75 -2.75 10.37
N ARG A 137 6.86 -4.06 10.58
CA ARG A 137 7.80 -4.65 11.53
C ARG A 137 9.25 -4.27 11.23
N GLN A 138 9.66 -4.37 9.97
CA GLN A 138 11.04 -4.06 9.58
C GLN A 138 11.42 -2.58 9.71
N PHE A 139 10.47 -1.66 9.52
CA PHE A 139 10.77 -0.21 9.49
C PHE A 139 10.37 0.55 10.75
N PHE A 140 9.37 0.04 11.47
CA PHE A 140 8.79 0.69 12.65
C PHE A 140 8.98 -0.14 13.93
N GLY A 141 9.36 -1.42 13.83
CA GLY A 141 9.62 -2.30 14.98
C GLY A 141 8.36 -2.95 15.53
N TYR A 142 8.17 -2.89 16.85
CA TYR A 142 6.94 -3.37 17.49
C TYR A 142 5.86 -2.27 17.44
N GLY A 143 4.60 -2.65 17.21
CA GLY A 143 3.50 -1.68 17.14
C GLY A 143 2.12 -2.32 16.95
N PRO A 144 1.08 -1.53 16.61
CA PRO A 144 -0.30 -2.00 16.53
C PRO A 144 -0.54 -3.11 15.48
N TRP A 145 0.35 -3.25 14.49
CA TRP A 145 0.31 -4.31 13.50
C TRP A 145 0.47 -5.73 14.08
N GLU A 146 1.06 -5.88 15.28
CA GLU A 146 1.16 -7.19 15.93
C GLU A 146 -0.21 -7.71 16.42
N ALA A 147 -1.03 -6.80 16.96
CA ALA A 147 -2.41 -7.13 17.34
C ALA A 147 -3.28 -7.40 16.10
N LEU A 148 -3.04 -6.66 15.01
CA LEU A 148 -3.68 -6.89 13.72
C LEU A 148 -3.34 -8.28 13.18
N GLU A 149 -2.05 -8.66 13.18
CA GLU A 149 -1.60 -9.99 12.77
C GLU A 149 -2.25 -11.09 13.60
N SER A 150 -2.22 -10.95 14.93
CA SER A 150 -2.80 -11.96 15.81
C SER A 150 -4.29 -12.13 15.56
N SER A 151 -5.02 -11.03 15.34
CA SER A 151 -6.45 -11.05 15.08
C SER A 151 -6.75 -11.67 13.72
N TRP A 152 -5.98 -11.30 12.70
CA TRP A 152 -6.08 -11.83 11.35
C TRP A 152 -5.85 -13.34 11.30
N LYS A 153 -4.77 -13.82 11.92
CA LYS A 153 -4.43 -15.26 12.00
C LYS A 153 -5.46 -16.05 12.80
N LYS A 154 -6.03 -15.46 13.85
CA LYS A 154 -7.07 -16.10 14.67
C LYS A 154 -8.38 -16.25 13.91
N TYR A 155 -8.76 -15.23 13.15
CA TYR A 155 -10.03 -15.23 12.43
C TYR A 155 -9.97 -16.03 11.12
N TYR A 156 -8.89 -15.88 10.36
CA TYR A 156 -8.68 -16.59 9.10
C TYR A 156 -7.73 -17.78 9.29
N GLN A 157 -8.32 -18.96 9.42
CA GLN A 157 -7.55 -20.20 9.55
C GLN A 157 -7.12 -20.69 8.17
N VAL A 158 -5.81 -20.88 8.00
CA VAL A 158 -5.27 -21.51 6.79
C VAL A 158 -5.86 -22.92 6.66
N PRO A 159 -6.32 -23.34 5.48
CA PRO A 159 -6.90 -24.67 5.29
C PRO A 159 -5.95 -25.79 5.74
N PRO A 160 -6.50 -26.95 6.15
CA PRO A 160 -5.69 -28.10 6.52
C PRO A 160 -4.80 -28.60 5.37
N GLU A 161 -3.77 -29.36 5.73
CA GLU A 161 -2.79 -29.90 4.77
C GLU A 161 -3.45 -30.73 3.68
N GLY A 162 -3.01 -30.52 2.43
CA GLY A 162 -3.48 -31.24 1.26
C GLY A 162 -4.23 -30.39 0.23
N SER A 163 -4.67 -29.18 0.55
CA SER A 163 -5.22 -28.25 -0.45
C SER A 163 -4.12 -27.45 -1.16
N HIS A 164 -4.36 -27.09 -2.42
CA HIS A 164 -3.44 -26.25 -3.19
C HIS A 164 -3.24 -24.87 -2.54
N ASP A 165 -4.33 -24.27 -2.05
CA ASP A 165 -4.33 -23.01 -1.30
C ASP A 165 -3.37 -23.07 -0.10
N ALA A 166 -3.47 -24.14 0.71
CA ALA A 166 -2.64 -24.32 1.89
C ALA A 166 -1.15 -24.48 1.52
N SER A 167 -0.84 -25.19 0.43
CA SER A 167 0.54 -25.34 -0.06
C SER A 167 1.16 -24.02 -0.45
N VAL A 168 0.44 -23.16 -1.18
CA VAL A 168 0.93 -21.83 -1.58
C VAL A 168 1.14 -20.94 -0.37
N ILE A 169 0.15 -20.86 0.53
CA ILE A 169 0.24 -20.02 1.73
C ILE A 169 1.42 -20.45 2.61
N LYS A 170 1.57 -21.76 2.86
CA LYS A 170 2.66 -22.30 3.69
C LYS A 170 4.03 -22.10 3.06
N ALA A 171 4.13 -22.13 1.74
CA ALA A 171 5.38 -21.81 1.03
C ALA A 171 5.76 -20.33 1.17
N CYS A 172 4.78 -19.42 1.18
CA CYS A 172 5.03 -17.98 1.18
C CYS A 172 5.31 -17.40 2.58
N ILE A 173 4.61 -17.86 3.63
CA ILE A 173 4.71 -17.29 4.99
C ILE A 173 6.17 -17.18 5.49
N PRO A 174 7.01 -18.23 5.42
CA PRO A 174 8.39 -18.15 5.91
C PRO A 174 9.26 -17.15 5.15
N LEU A 175 8.88 -16.77 3.93
CA LEU A 175 9.65 -15.90 3.05
C LEU A 175 9.18 -14.44 3.06
N LEU A 176 8.14 -14.09 3.82
CA LEU A 176 7.64 -12.70 3.91
C LEU A 176 8.73 -11.70 4.28
N SER A 177 9.61 -12.06 5.22
CA SER A 177 10.70 -11.19 5.65
C SER A 177 11.70 -10.95 4.52
N LYS A 178 12.12 -12.01 3.82
CA LYS A 178 13.02 -11.93 2.66
C LYS A 178 12.38 -11.18 1.49
N ALA A 179 11.11 -11.42 1.21
CA ALA A 179 10.36 -10.72 0.17
C ALA A 179 10.28 -9.21 0.47
N THR A 180 10.05 -8.84 1.73
CA THR A 180 10.06 -7.44 2.17
C THR A 180 11.43 -6.78 2.00
N GLU A 181 12.51 -7.50 2.27
CA GLU A 181 13.87 -7.00 2.02
C GLU A 181 14.13 -6.77 0.52
N ILE A 182 13.74 -7.71 -0.33
CA ILE A 182 13.86 -7.57 -1.80
C ILE A 182 13.05 -6.35 -2.26
N LEU A 183 11.82 -6.21 -1.76
CA LEU A 183 10.89 -5.17 -2.16
C LEU A 183 11.37 -3.77 -1.78
N LEU A 184 11.84 -3.59 -0.55
CA LEU A 184 12.10 -2.28 0.03
C LEU A 184 13.58 -1.89 0.05
N LYS A 185 14.50 -2.86 0.17
CA LYS A 185 15.94 -2.63 0.39
C LYS A 185 16.82 -3.00 -0.80
N ARG A 186 16.36 -3.83 -1.75
CA ARG A 186 17.12 -4.11 -2.97
C ARG A 186 17.20 -2.87 -3.85
N ARG A 187 18.37 -2.67 -4.46
CA ARG A 187 18.59 -1.59 -5.43
C ARG A 187 18.10 -2.03 -6.81
N PHE A 188 17.31 -1.19 -7.47
CA PHE A 188 16.75 -1.44 -8.80
C PHE A 188 17.27 -0.40 -9.81
N ARG A 189 17.45 -0.80 -11.07
CA ARG A 189 17.84 0.16 -12.12
C ARG A 189 16.69 1.12 -12.41
N ALA A 190 15.45 0.65 -12.26
CA ALA A 190 14.23 1.47 -12.26
C ALA A 190 14.33 2.73 -11.37
N PHE A 191 15.15 2.67 -10.30
CA PHE A 191 15.36 3.75 -9.33
C PHE A 191 16.73 4.43 -9.43
N GLY A 192 17.46 4.20 -10.53
CA GLY A 192 18.84 4.66 -10.70
C GLY A 192 19.82 3.96 -9.76
N ASN A 193 19.68 2.62 -9.63
CA ASN A 193 20.49 1.79 -8.71
C ASN A 193 20.38 2.25 -7.25
N ARG A 194 19.18 2.60 -6.82
CA ARG A 194 18.81 2.86 -5.43
C ARG A 194 17.68 1.93 -5.01
N ALA A 195 17.54 1.71 -3.72
CA ALA A 195 16.39 1.04 -3.12
C ALA A 195 15.22 2.02 -2.99
N LEU A 196 13.99 1.49 -2.92
CA LEU A 196 12.81 2.33 -2.76
C LEU A 196 12.91 3.22 -1.51
N ILE A 197 13.41 2.66 -0.40
CA ILE A 197 13.56 3.39 0.87
C ILE A 197 14.61 4.51 0.83
N GLU A 198 15.56 4.45 -0.12
CA GLU A 198 16.54 5.51 -0.33
C GLU A 198 15.93 6.70 -1.11
N LEU A 199 14.82 6.46 -1.84
CA LEU A 199 14.05 7.51 -2.50
C LEU A 199 13.06 8.14 -1.53
N ILE A 200 12.29 7.30 -0.83
CA ILE A 200 11.21 7.71 0.07
C ILE A 200 11.36 6.92 1.37
N HIS A 201 11.87 7.59 2.41
CA HIS A 201 12.19 6.92 3.66
C HIS A 201 10.94 6.70 4.54
N PRO A 202 10.52 5.45 4.87
CA PRO A 202 9.26 5.18 5.57
C PRO A 202 9.15 5.80 6.97
N LYS A 203 10.27 6.03 7.66
CA LYS A 203 10.28 6.72 8.98
C LYS A 203 9.50 8.03 9.01
N ARG A 204 9.37 8.76 7.90
CA ARG A 204 8.57 10.01 7.85
C ARG A 204 7.07 9.77 8.13
N VAL A 205 6.60 8.56 7.89
CA VAL A 205 5.20 8.14 8.03
C VAL A 205 5.03 7.06 9.10
N ARG A 206 6.04 6.90 9.96
CA ARG A 206 5.93 6.11 11.18
C ARG A 206 4.89 6.77 12.11
N PRO A 207 4.03 6.01 12.81
CA PRO A 207 2.98 6.57 13.67
C PRO A 207 3.41 7.71 14.59
N GLU A 208 4.53 7.58 15.30
CA GLU A 208 5.00 8.63 16.23
C GLU A 208 5.42 9.90 15.49
N GLU A 209 5.96 9.80 14.28
CA GLU A 209 6.35 10.99 13.48
C GLU A 209 5.13 11.70 12.87
N LEU A 210 4.05 10.97 12.60
CA LEU A 210 2.79 11.55 12.12
C LEU A 210 2.08 12.30 13.26
N TYR A 211 1.97 11.69 14.44
CA TYR A 211 1.42 12.36 15.62
C TYR A 211 2.28 13.55 16.06
N ARG A 212 3.61 13.43 15.99
CA ARG A 212 4.52 14.55 16.27
C ARG A 212 4.33 15.70 15.28
N LEU A 213 4.13 15.41 14.00
CA LEU A 213 3.83 16.43 12.99
C LEU A 213 2.56 17.21 13.39
N GLU A 214 1.49 16.51 13.74
CA GLU A 214 0.24 17.13 14.21
C GLU A 214 0.46 17.98 15.45
N GLN A 215 1.20 17.45 16.44
CA GLN A 215 1.46 18.16 17.68
C GLN A 215 2.28 19.45 17.47
N VAL A 216 3.30 19.40 16.61
CA VAL A 216 4.20 20.54 16.37
C VAL A 216 3.53 21.62 15.52
N ALA A 217 2.80 21.23 14.47
CA ALA A 217 2.16 22.16 13.58
C ALA A 217 0.78 22.64 14.09
N GLY A 218 0.14 21.88 14.99
CA GLY A 218 -1.18 22.20 15.54
C GLY A 218 -2.23 22.39 14.45
N ASP A 219 -3.17 23.29 14.68
CA ASP A 219 -4.24 23.61 13.72
C ASP A 219 -3.70 24.16 12.39
N ALA A 220 -2.50 24.73 12.38
CA ALA A 220 -1.87 25.23 11.17
C ALA A 220 -1.58 24.11 10.17
N LEU A 221 -1.42 22.86 10.62
CA LEU A 221 -1.19 21.72 9.74
C LEU A 221 -2.32 21.54 8.71
N TYR A 222 -3.55 21.87 9.10
CA TYR A 222 -4.76 21.67 8.29
C TYR A 222 -5.26 22.95 7.62
N THR A 223 -4.81 24.12 8.10
CA THR A 223 -5.34 25.43 7.69
C THR A 223 -4.33 26.28 6.93
N ASN A 224 -3.04 26.10 7.18
CA ASN A 224 -1.98 26.84 6.50
C ASN A 224 -1.65 26.18 5.15
N GLN A 225 -1.70 26.96 4.08
CA GLN A 225 -1.45 26.49 2.72
C GLN A 225 -0.07 25.84 2.54
N GLY A 226 0.96 26.42 3.15
CA GLY A 226 2.33 25.91 3.04
C GLY A 226 2.48 24.53 3.68
N TRP A 227 1.82 24.29 4.81
CA TRP A 227 1.77 22.98 5.46
C TRP A 227 0.97 21.98 4.64
N VAL A 228 -0.24 22.34 4.24
CA VAL A 228 -1.13 21.47 3.44
C VAL A 228 -0.45 21.03 2.15
N TRP A 229 0.20 21.94 1.42
CA TRP A 229 0.91 21.59 0.18
C TRP A 229 2.11 20.68 0.41
N LYS A 230 2.95 20.98 1.41
CA LYS A 230 4.20 20.24 1.66
C LYS A 230 3.98 18.88 2.30
N GLU A 231 2.92 18.73 3.09
CA GLU A 231 2.66 17.56 3.92
C GLU A 231 1.37 16.81 3.52
N CYS A 232 0.75 17.11 2.37
CA CYS A 232 -0.52 16.49 1.95
C CYS A 232 -0.55 14.96 2.03
N ILE A 233 0.54 14.29 1.64
CA ILE A 233 0.65 12.83 1.73
C ILE A 233 0.76 12.36 3.20
N ARG A 234 1.46 13.11 4.05
CA ARG A 234 1.57 12.79 5.48
C ARG A 234 0.30 13.12 6.25
N LEU A 235 -0.44 14.14 5.82
CA LEU A 235 -1.82 14.41 6.27
C LEU A 235 -2.76 13.26 5.91
N MET A 236 -2.62 12.72 4.70
CA MET A 236 -3.34 11.53 4.26
C MET A 236 -3.04 10.32 5.14
N ALA A 237 -1.75 10.08 5.42
CA ALA A 237 -1.29 9.01 6.30
C ALA A 237 -1.81 9.17 7.74
N LEU A 238 -1.71 10.38 8.29
CA LEU A 238 -2.20 10.72 9.63
C LEU A 238 -3.71 10.54 9.76
N GLY A 239 -4.49 10.99 8.76
CA GLY A 239 -5.92 10.78 8.72
C GLY A 239 -6.30 9.30 8.78
N GLY A 240 -5.67 8.47 7.95
CA GLY A 240 -5.89 7.03 7.96
C GLY A 240 -5.49 6.35 9.28
N LEU A 241 -4.39 6.80 9.90
CA LEU A 241 -3.96 6.31 11.21
C LEU A 241 -4.96 6.69 12.32
N LYS A 242 -5.41 7.95 12.34
CA LYS A 242 -6.40 8.42 13.32
C LYS A 242 -7.72 7.68 13.20
N VAL A 243 -8.17 7.35 11.98
CA VAL A 243 -9.38 6.54 11.79
C VAL A 243 -9.22 5.13 12.36
N ALA A 244 -8.03 4.55 12.26
CA ALA A 244 -7.75 3.22 12.83
C ALA A 244 -7.79 3.21 14.37
N ASP A 245 -7.36 4.31 15.00
CA ASP A 245 -7.29 4.44 16.47
C ASP A 245 -8.58 5.03 17.09
N ALA A 246 -9.45 5.64 16.27
CA ALA A 246 -10.60 6.41 16.73
C ALA A 246 -11.79 5.54 17.18
N LYS A 247 -12.56 6.08 18.13
CA LYS A 247 -13.89 5.55 18.42
C LYS A 247 -14.86 5.92 17.28
N PRO A 248 -15.94 5.14 17.05
CA PRO A 248 -16.89 5.43 15.96
C PRO A 248 -17.45 6.86 15.96
N VAL A 249 -17.65 7.46 17.13
CA VAL A 249 -18.17 8.84 17.28
C VAL A 249 -17.17 9.92 16.82
N GLU A 250 -15.88 9.60 16.73
CA GLU A 250 -14.82 10.53 16.37
C GLU A 250 -14.47 10.46 14.87
N ILE A 251 -14.78 9.34 14.20
CA ILE A 251 -14.48 9.12 12.78
C ILE A 251 -15.09 10.22 11.90
N SER A 252 -16.35 10.61 12.15
CA SER A 252 -17.00 11.68 11.37
C SER A 252 -16.27 13.02 11.45
N LYS A 253 -15.65 13.33 12.59
CA LYS A 253 -14.84 14.56 12.74
C LYS A 253 -13.54 14.47 11.95
N ILE A 254 -12.90 13.30 11.95
CA ILE A 254 -11.68 13.06 11.20
C ILE A 254 -11.95 13.16 9.69
N TYR A 255 -13.03 12.54 9.21
CA TYR A 255 -13.44 12.66 7.81
C TYR A 255 -13.76 14.09 7.41
N LYS A 256 -14.42 14.87 8.29
CA LYS A 256 -14.69 16.28 8.00
C LYS A 256 -13.40 17.10 7.91
N GLN A 257 -12.48 16.93 8.86
CA GLN A 257 -11.17 17.57 8.80
C GLN A 257 -10.41 17.18 7.52
N GLN A 258 -10.51 15.91 7.12
CA GLN A 258 -9.88 15.40 5.91
C GLN A 258 -10.45 16.04 4.64
N GLU A 259 -11.78 16.13 4.55
CA GLU A 259 -12.47 16.86 3.48
C GLU A 259 -12.00 18.31 3.40
N ASP A 260 -11.98 19.01 4.53
CA ASP A 260 -11.71 20.44 4.58
C ASP A 260 -10.29 20.78 4.09
N TRP A 261 -9.26 20.01 4.50
CA TRP A 261 -7.90 20.27 4.01
C TRP A 261 -7.71 19.86 2.55
N MET A 262 -8.42 18.81 2.07
CA MET A 262 -8.35 18.40 0.67
C MET A 262 -9.03 19.42 -0.26
N LEU A 263 -10.16 20.01 0.16
CA LEU A 263 -10.80 21.11 -0.56
C LEU A 263 -9.85 22.31 -0.66
N ARG A 264 -9.20 22.69 0.45
CA ARG A 264 -8.18 23.75 0.45
C ARG A 264 -7.00 23.44 -0.47
N LEU A 265 -6.54 22.18 -0.52
CA LEU A 265 -5.50 21.77 -1.46
C LEU A 265 -5.95 21.97 -2.92
N GLY A 266 -7.20 21.60 -3.23
CA GLY A 266 -7.81 21.73 -4.55
C GLY A 266 -8.00 23.17 -5.02
N GLU A 267 -8.41 24.08 -4.12
CA GLU A 267 -8.50 25.52 -4.40
C GLU A 267 -7.15 26.10 -4.87
N ASN A 268 -6.04 25.58 -4.35
CA ASN A 268 -4.69 26.04 -4.71
C ASN A 268 -4.22 25.51 -6.08
N THR A 269 -4.72 24.37 -6.55
CA THR A 269 -4.36 23.84 -7.89
C THR A 269 -4.99 24.62 -9.05
N GLN A 270 -5.93 25.54 -8.79
CA GLN A 270 -6.52 26.40 -9.82
C GLN A 270 -5.64 27.62 -10.20
N ILE A 271 -4.47 27.79 -9.57
CA ILE A 271 -3.59 28.96 -9.74
C ILE A 271 -2.35 28.64 -10.60
N ILE A 272 -2.24 27.43 -11.18
CA ILE A 272 -1.13 27.02 -12.06
C ILE A 272 -1.63 26.84 -13.49
#